data_AF-A0A8H7DGR7-F1
#
_entry.id   AF-A0A8H7DGR7-F1
#
_cell.length_a   1.000
_cell.length_b   1.000
_cell.length_c   1.000
_cell.angle_alpha   90.00
_cell.angle_beta   90.00
_cell.angle_gamma   90.00
#
_symmetry.space_group_name_H-M   'P 1'
#
loop_
_entity.id
_entity.type
_entity.pdbx_description
1 polymer ?
#
loop_
_entity_poly.entity_id
_entity_poly.type
_entity_poly.pdbx_seq_one_letter_code
_entity_poly.pdbx_strand_id
1 'polypeptide(L)'
;MVFVGLAFGPWLAGVILSFTKLGPYSLFYISIAIQLVLLVYVIFVLPESLRGRERHSIQLAPESAPTTAQKQSLKQLIQKFVVAFISPITIFRPRTVHDGISSRKDYSLTLLGSAMFLYINATAVYQLKYMYSQHTYNWDSVQLGYYMSLLWISRAINLLILLPILISYFKPKTPITGASTPESIALELQFDRRLARASLSVDALGDVLIVMAPASSQISFIAASCLSSFTSGGNPALHCLGAVCLQALGYSSETGRLFGAVGVLNAIAHSIAPGIFAATYGKTVSAYPKTIFCLAAGLLISAVTLLSRIRMKAR
;
A
#
# COMPACT_ATOMS: atom_id res chain seq x y z
N MET A 1 -6.13 -11.57 4.58
CA MET A 1 -5.82 -12.88 3.94
C MET A 1 -4.35 -12.99 3.51
N VAL A 2 -3.78 -12.03 2.77
CA VAL A 2 -2.36 -12.07 2.36
C VAL A 2 -1.39 -12.25 3.54
N PHE A 3 -1.60 -11.57 4.67
CA PHE A 3 -0.74 -11.70 5.85
C PHE A 3 -0.78 -13.08 6.52
N VAL A 4 -1.91 -13.80 6.43
CA VAL A 4 -2.03 -15.16 6.96
C VAL A 4 -1.19 -16.13 6.11
N GLY A 5 -1.25 -15.98 4.78
CA GLY A 5 -0.39 -16.74 3.88
C GLY A 5 1.10 -16.45 4.08
N LEU A 6 1.47 -15.18 4.28
CA LEU A 6 2.86 -14.78 4.56
C LEU A 6 3.37 -15.24 5.93
N ALA A 7 2.52 -15.33 6.94
CA ALA A 7 2.87 -15.87 8.25
C ALA A 7 3.07 -17.40 8.20
N PHE A 8 2.18 -18.10 7.50
CA PHE A 8 2.17 -19.56 7.42
C PHE A 8 3.22 -20.11 6.44
N GLY A 9 3.60 -19.32 5.43
CA GLY A 9 4.53 -19.71 4.37
C GLY A 9 5.88 -20.24 4.87
N PRO A 10 6.65 -19.49 5.68
CA PRO A 10 7.95 -19.93 6.19
C PRO A 10 7.86 -21.19 7.06
N TRP A 11 6.80 -21.32 7.88
CA TRP A 11 6.57 -22.49 8.72
C TRP A 11 6.29 -23.73 7.87
N LEU A 12 5.37 -23.61 6.91
CA LEU A 12 5.03 -24.70 5.98
C LEU A 12 6.24 -25.09 5.12
N ALA A 13 7.02 -24.11 4.65
CA ALA A 13 8.23 -24.35 3.88
C ALA A 13 9.28 -25.15 4.68
N GLY A 14 9.50 -24.81 5.95
CA GLY A 14 10.39 -25.55 6.84
C GLY A 14 9.97 -27.00 7.04
N VAL A 15 8.67 -27.24 7.24
CA VAL A 15 8.10 -28.58 7.35
C VAL A 15 8.29 -29.38 6.05
N ILE A 16 7.95 -28.81 4.90
CA ILE A 16 8.09 -29.48 3.60
C ILE A 16 9.55 -29.85 3.32
N LEU A 17 10.49 -28.95 3.61
CA LEU A 17 11.91 -29.19 3.44
C LEU A 17 12.43 -30.31 4.37
N SER A 18 11.87 -30.43 5.57
CA SER A 18 12.25 -31.50 6.51
C SER A 18 11.83 -32.90 6.04
N PHE A 19 10.75 -33.00 5.26
CA PHE A 19 10.23 -34.28 4.75
C PHE A 19 10.77 -34.66 3.36
N THR A 20 11.40 -33.72 2.64
CA THR A 20 11.71 -33.91 1.22
C THR A 20 13.22 -33.96 0.93
N LYS A 21 13.69 -35.04 0.30
CA LYS A 21 15.11 -35.24 -0.06
C LYS A 21 15.60 -34.39 -1.25
N LEU A 22 14.68 -33.72 -1.97
CA LEU A 22 14.98 -32.90 -3.16
C LEU A 22 15.46 -31.47 -2.84
N GLY A 23 15.69 -31.14 -1.57
CA GLY A 23 16.15 -29.81 -1.16
C GLY A 23 15.17 -28.69 -1.55
N PRO A 24 15.66 -27.47 -1.86
CA PRO A 24 14.83 -26.29 -2.11
C PRO A 24 13.93 -26.39 -3.36
N TYR A 25 14.24 -27.30 -4.31
CA TYR A 25 13.47 -27.48 -5.54
C TYR A 25 12.05 -28.00 -5.28
N SER A 26 11.84 -28.73 -4.19
CA SER A 26 10.52 -29.26 -3.79
C SER A 26 9.48 -28.14 -3.63
N LEU A 27 9.87 -27.01 -3.04
CA LEU A 27 9.01 -25.83 -2.86
C LEU A 27 8.56 -25.22 -4.19
N PHE A 28 9.45 -25.20 -5.19
CA PHE A 28 9.12 -24.69 -6.52
C PHE A 28 8.11 -25.58 -7.24
N TYR A 29 8.29 -26.92 -7.20
CA TYR A 29 7.34 -27.84 -7.82
C TYR A 29 5.96 -27.78 -7.17
N ILE A 30 5.89 -27.69 -5.84
CA ILE A 30 4.62 -27.52 -5.13
C ILE A 30 3.94 -26.20 -5.50
N SER A 31 4.70 -25.11 -5.60
CA SER A 31 4.17 -23.80 -6.01
C SER A 31 3.58 -23.86 -7.42
N ILE A 32 4.28 -24.49 -8.38
CA ILE A 32 3.80 -24.70 -9.75
C ILE A 32 2.51 -25.53 -9.75
N ALA A 33 2.45 -26.61 -8.98
CA ALA A 33 1.25 -27.45 -8.90
C ALA A 33 0.04 -26.68 -8.38
N ILE A 34 0.21 -25.89 -7.31
CA ILE A 34 -0.86 -25.04 -6.75
C ILE A 34 -1.31 -23.98 -7.77
N GLN A 35 -0.37 -23.33 -8.47
CA GLN A 35 -0.70 -22.36 -9.51
C GLN A 35 -1.45 -22.99 -10.68
N LEU A 36 -1.11 -24.22 -11.07
CA LEU A 36 -1.80 -24.96 -12.13
C LEU A 36 -3.23 -25.32 -11.70
N VAL A 37 -3.43 -25.79 -10.47
CA VAL A 37 -4.77 -26.03 -9.91
C VAL A 37 -5.59 -24.74 -9.88
N LEU A 38 -5.00 -23.61 -9.48
CA LEU A 38 -5.66 -22.31 -9.51
C LEU A 38 -6.05 -21.91 -10.94
N LEU A 39 -5.18 -22.14 -11.92
CA LEU A 39 -5.47 -21.87 -13.33
C LEU A 39 -6.66 -22.69 -13.82
N VAL A 40 -6.68 -23.99 -13.53
CA VAL A 40 -7.80 -24.88 -13.85
C VAL A 40 -9.08 -24.38 -13.19
N TYR A 41 -9.02 -24.01 -11.91
CA TYR A 41 -10.16 -23.43 -11.21
C TYR A 41 -10.67 -22.15 -11.88
N VAL A 42 -9.79 -21.23 -12.27
CA VAL A 42 -10.17 -19.98 -12.95
C VAL A 42 -10.85 -20.25 -14.29
N ILE A 43 -10.34 -21.21 -15.07
CA ILE A 43 -10.88 -21.56 -16.39
C ILE A 43 -12.25 -22.24 -16.29
N PHE A 44 -12.39 -23.20 -15.38
CA PHE A 44 -13.57 -24.09 -15.35
C PHE A 44 -14.64 -23.68 -14.35
N VAL A 45 -14.27 -23.04 -13.24
CA VAL A 45 -15.20 -22.77 -12.12
C VAL A 45 -15.58 -21.30 -12.03
N LEU A 46 -14.68 -20.37 -12.38
CA LEU A 46 -14.94 -18.95 -12.19
C LEU A 46 -15.80 -18.39 -13.34
N PRO A 47 -17.07 -18.03 -13.10
CA PRO A 47 -17.91 -17.48 -14.16
C PRO A 47 -17.44 -16.08 -14.55
N GLU A 48 -17.59 -15.75 -15.82
CA GLU A 48 -17.23 -14.45 -16.37
C GLU A 48 -18.07 -13.32 -15.74
N SER A 49 -17.42 -12.48 -14.93
CA SER A 49 -18.08 -11.41 -14.16
C SER A 49 -18.58 -10.23 -15.00
N LEU A 50 -18.20 -10.16 -16.27
CA LEU A 50 -18.47 -9.03 -17.17
C LEU A 50 -19.77 -9.14 -17.98
N ARG A 51 -20.47 -10.28 -17.94
CA ARG A 51 -21.67 -10.55 -18.77
C ARG A 51 -22.81 -9.53 -18.65
N GLY A 52 -22.87 -8.73 -17.57
CA GLY A 52 -23.92 -7.73 -17.35
C GLY A 52 -23.61 -6.31 -17.86
N ARG A 53 -22.34 -5.92 -18.03
CA ARG A 53 -21.95 -4.51 -18.23
C ARG A 53 -21.67 -4.13 -19.69
N GLU A 54 -21.27 -5.09 -20.51
CA GLU A 54 -21.08 -4.88 -21.97
C GLU A 54 -22.38 -4.58 -22.71
N ARG A 55 -23.51 -5.20 -22.29
CA ARG A 55 -24.82 -4.96 -22.94
C ARG A 55 -25.26 -3.49 -22.83
N HIS A 56 -24.89 -2.80 -21.75
CA HIS A 56 -25.25 -1.39 -21.57
C HIS A 56 -24.30 -0.41 -22.28
N SER A 57 -23.02 -0.75 -22.47
CA SER A 57 -22.06 0.11 -23.18
C SER A 57 -22.15 -0.02 -24.70
N ILE A 58 -22.53 -1.19 -25.21
CA ILE A 58 -22.72 -1.43 -26.66
C ILE A 58 -24.01 -0.75 -27.15
N GLN A 59 -25.03 -0.65 -26.30
CA GLN A 59 -26.34 -0.07 -26.69
C GLN A 59 -26.38 1.46 -26.66
N LEU A 60 -25.37 2.12 -26.08
CA LEU A 60 -25.24 3.58 -26.00
C LEU A 60 -24.11 4.15 -26.88
N ALA A 61 -23.29 3.30 -27.52
CA ALA A 61 -22.35 3.75 -28.51
C ALA A 61 -23.14 4.05 -29.80
N PRO A 62 -23.15 5.31 -30.30
CA PRO A 62 -23.65 5.56 -31.64
C PRO A 62 -22.82 4.71 -32.61
N GLU A 63 -23.51 4.09 -33.54
CA GLU A 63 -23.01 3.32 -34.67
C GLU A 63 -22.06 4.19 -35.52
N SER A 64 -20.83 4.40 -35.05
CA SER A 64 -19.78 5.05 -35.82
C SER A 64 -18.76 4.01 -36.26
N ALA A 65 -19.10 3.39 -37.39
CA ALA A 65 -18.25 2.99 -38.50
C ALA A 65 -17.16 1.91 -38.27
N PRO A 66 -16.94 1.04 -39.28
CA PRO A 66 -15.91 0.02 -39.23
C PRO A 66 -14.55 0.71 -39.35
N THR A 67 -13.81 0.84 -38.25
CA THR A 67 -12.41 1.26 -38.33
C THR A 67 -11.61 0.17 -39.03
N THR A 68 -11.35 0.43 -40.31
CA THR A 68 -10.31 -0.15 -41.15
C THR A 68 -9.11 -0.54 -40.29
N ALA A 69 -8.59 -1.75 -40.50
CA ALA A 69 -7.37 -2.27 -39.88
C ALA A 69 -6.15 -1.41 -40.30
N GLN A 70 -6.06 -0.22 -39.73
CA GLN A 70 -4.96 0.70 -39.90
C GLN A 70 -3.80 0.13 -39.09
N LYS A 71 -2.72 -0.28 -39.78
CA LYS A 71 -1.46 -0.70 -39.16
C LYS A 71 -1.04 0.35 -38.13
N GLN A 72 -1.40 0.13 -36.87
CA GLN A 72 -1.08 1.06 -35.80
C GLN A 72 0.43 1.08 -35.67
N SER A 73 1.02 2.25 -35.97
CA SER A 73 2.44 2.47 -35.78
C SER A 73 2.80 2.17 -34.33
N LEU A 74 3.92 1.50 -34.08
CA LEU A 74 4.46 1.25 -32.74
C LEU A 74 4.48 2.55 -31.90
N LYS A 75 4.72 3.70 -32.54
CA LYS A 75 4.67 5.03 -31.91
C LYS A 75 3.27 5.39 -31.38
N GLN A 76 2.21 5.08 -32.11
CA GLN A 76 0.83 5.31 -31.68
C GLN A 76 0.41 4.36 -30.56
N LEU A 77 0.89 3.11 -30.59
CA LEU A 77 0.70 2.14 -29.52
C LEU A 77 1.40 2.58 -28.23
N ILE A 78 2.66 3.02 -28.32
CA ILE A 78 3.42 3.58 -27.18
C ILE A 78 2.76 4.86 -26.68
N GLN A 79 2.30 5.76 -27.56
CA GLN A 79 1.61 6.98 -27.14
C GLN A 79 0.30 6.67 -26.41
N LYS A 80 -0.51 5.74 -26.92
CA LYS A 80 -1.73 5.27 -26.24
C LYS A 80 -1.41 4.63 -24.88
N PHE A 81 -0.35 3.83 -24.81
CA PHE A 81 0.11 3.22 -23.56
C PHE A 81 0.56 4.26 -22.53
N VAL A 82 1.40 5.23 -22.93
CA VAL A 82 1.89 6.30 -22.05
C VAL A 82 0.75 7.20 -21.58
N VAL A 83 -0.18 7.57 -22.48
CA VAL A 83 -1.37 8.35 -22.12
C VAL A 83 -2.27 7.55 -21.16
N ALA A 84 -2.45 6.25 -21.41
CA ALA A 84 -3.20 5.37 -20.51
C ALA A 84 -2.52 5.20 -19.14
N PHE A 85 -1.18 5.29 -19.06
CA PHE A 85 -0.41 5.19 -17.82
C PHE A 85 -0.41 6.51 -17.02
N ILE A 86 -0.34 7.65 -17.70
CA ILE A 86 -0.32 8.98 -17.06
C ILE A 86 -1.74 9.44 -16.70
N SER A 87 -2.77 9.05 -17.46
CA SER A 87 -4.17 9.45 -17.24
C SER A 87 -4.67 9.19 -15.82
N PRO A 88 -4.39 8.03 -15.19
CA PRO A 88 -4.70 7.81 -13.78
C PRO A 88 -4.00 8.79 -12.85
N ILE A 89 -2.69 9.04 -13.00
CA ILE A 89 -1.92 9.96 -12.14
C ILE A 89 -2.50 11.39 -12.15
N THR A 90 -3.13 11.82 -13.26
CA THR A 90 -3.75 13.15 -13.35
C THR A 90 -4.82 13.40 -12.28
N ILE A 91 -5.36 12.35 -11.66
CA ILE A 91 -6.32 12.48 -10.55
C ILE A 91 -5.71 13.25 -9.37
N PHE A 92 -4.41 13.09 -9.13
CA PHE A 92 -3.68 13.75 -8.05
C PHE A 92 -3.31 15.19 -8.39
N ARG A 93 -3.76 15.78 -9.51
CA ARG A 93 -3.54 17.21 -9.82
C ARG A 93 -4.37 18.10 -8.87
N PRO A 94 -3.88 19.29 -8.48
CA PRO A 94 -4.68 20.19 -7.65
C PRO A 94 -5.97 20.58 -8.39
N ARG A 95 -7.10 20.49 -7.69
CA ARG A 95 -8.43 20.77 -8.25
C ARG A 95 -8.93 22.12 -7.78
N THR A 96 -9.67 22.82 -8.61
CA THR A 96 -10.22 24.12 -8.26
C THR A 96 -11.61 23.93 -7.67
N VAL A 97 -11.77 24.28 -6.39
CA VAL A 97 -13.04 24.26 -5.66
C VAL A 97 -13.66 25.66 -5.73
N HIS A 98 -14.90 25.73 -6.20
CA HIS A 98 -15.67 26.98 -6.27
C HIS A 98 -16.55 27.12 -5.02
N ASP A 99 -16.16 28.02 -4.12
CA ASP A 99 -16.83 28.20 -2.83
C ASP A 99 -17.95 29.26 -2.89
N GLY A 100 -18.69 29.31 -4.02
CA GLY A 100 -19.76 30.28 -4.31
C GLY A 100 -19.29 31.72 -4.56
N ILE A 101 -18.29 32.21 -3.83
CA ILE A 101 -17.80 33.61 -3.88
C ILE A 101 -16.35 33.69 -4.39
N SER A 102 -15.54 32.65 -4.17
CA SER A 102 -14.14 32.60 -4.59
C SER A 102 -13.77 31.21 -5.10
N SER A 103 -13.00 31.19 -6.19
CA SER A 103 -12.36 29.98 -6.69
C SER A 103 -11.05 29.75 -5.93
N ARG A 104 -10.88 28.61 -5.24
CA ARG A 104 -9.63 28.24 -4.55
C ARG A 104 -9.11 26.91 -5.06
N LYS A 105 -7.78 26.79 -5.20
CA LYS A 105 -7.14 25.51 -5.54
C LYS A 105 -6.99 24.65 -4.28
N ASP A 106 -7.56 23.45 -4.31
CA ASP A 106 -7.40 22.41 -3.31
C ASP A 106 -6.24 21.47 -3.70
N TYR A 107 -5.30 21.34 -2.77
CA TYR A 107 -4.10 20.51 -2.89
C TYR A 107 -4.21 19.22 -2.09
N SER A 108 -5.33 18.94 -1.43
CA SER A 108 -5.52 17.79 -0.55
C SER A 108 -5.21 16.46 -1.22
N LEU A 109 -5.70 16.24 -2.45
CA LEU A 109 -5.40 15.02 -3.20
C LEU A 109 -3.92 14.92 -3.60
N THR A 110 -3.28 16.04 -3.97
CA THR A 110 -1.85 16.09 -4.33
C THR A 110 -0.97 15.73 -3.12
N LEU A 111 -1.31 16.27 -1.95
CA LEU A 111 -0.60 16.05 -0.69
C LEU A 111 -0.78 14.61 -0.22
N LEU A 112 -2.00 14.06 -0.38
CA LEU A 112 -2.29 12.66 -0.09
C LEU A 112 -1.49 11.72 -0.99
N GLY A 113 -1.50 11.93 -2.31
CA GLY A 113 -0.72 11.12 -3.25
C GLY A 113 0.78 11.19 -2.97
N SER A 114 1.29 12.37 -2.61
CA SER A 114 2.69 12.56 -2.21
C SER A 114 3.01 11.83 -0.90
N ALA A 115 2.13 11.88 0.10
CA ALA A 115 2.29 11.16 1.36
C ALA A 115 2.26 9.64 1.16
N MET A 116 1.34 9.14 0.32
CA MET A 116 1.30 7.73 -0.08
C MET A 116 2.60 7.31 -0.75
N PHE A 117 3.12 8.11 -1.70
CA PHE A 117 4.38 7.83 -2.39
C PHE A 117 5.54 7.69 -1.41
N LEU A 118 5.71 8.66 -0.49
CA LEU A 118 6.77 8.62 0.51
C LEU A 118 6.64 7.41 1.45
N TYR A 119 5.41 7.10 1.87
CA TYR A 119 5.13 5.93 2.69
C TYR A 119 5.49 4.62 1.98
N ILE A 120 5.04 4.44 0.73
CA ILE A 120 5.36 3.24 -0.05
C ILE A 120 6.87 3.10 -0.22
N ASN A 121 7.58 4.21 -0.51
CA ASN A 121 9.03 4.17 -0.58
C ASN A 121 9.65 3.73 0.76
N ALA A 122 9.18 4.27 1.88
CA ALA A 122 9.66 3.87 3.20
C ALA A 122 9.49 2.36 3.48
N THR A 123 8.43 1.71 2.98
CA THR A 123 8.21 0.27 3.20
C THR A 123 9.32 -0.63 2.63
N ALA A 124 10.15 -0.15 1.70
CA ALA A 124 11.30 -0.92 1.20
C ALA A 124 12.34 -1.23 2.30
N VAL A 125 12.33 -0.47 3.41
CA VAL A 125 13.15 -0.77 4.60
C VAL A 125 12.89 -2.18 5.15
N TYR A 126 11.69 -2.74 4.98
CA TYR A 126 11.36 -4.07 5.50
C TYR A 126 12.24 -5.16 4.89
N GLN A 127 12.62 -5.06 3.61
CA GLN A 127 13.54 -6.02 2.99
C GLN A 127 14.96 -5.88 3.55
N LEU A 128 15.40 -4.65 3.79
CA LEU A 128 16.72 -4.38 4.36
C LEU A 128 16.82 -4.73 5.85
N LYS A 129 15.71 -4.77 6.61
CA LYS A 129 15.72 -5.27 7.99
C LYS A 129 16.32 -6.67 8.05
N TYR A 130 16.04 -7.51 7.06
CA TYR A 130 16.60 -8.87 6.99
C TYR A 130 18.11 -8.86 6.75
N MET A 131 18.57 -8.04 5.79
CA MET A 131 19.99 -7.88 5.48
C MET A 131 20.76 -7.29 6.67
N TYR A 132 20.17 -6.31 7.36
CA TYR A 132 20.71 -5.73 8.59
C TYR A 132 20.83 -6.78 9.70
N SER A 133 19.80 -7.61 9.90
CA SER A 133 19.80 -8.67 10.90
C SER A 133 20.88 -9.72 10.64
N GLN A 134 21.06 -10.12 9.38
CA GLN A 134 22.13 -11.03 8.99
C GLN A 134 23.50 -10.41 9.21
N HIS A 135 23.70 -9.15 8.84
CA HIS A 135 24.99 -8.48 8.96
C HIS A 135 25.38 -8.14 10.41
N THR A 136 24.43 -7.68 11.23
CA THR A 136 24.71 -7.17 12.59
C THR A 136 24.63 -8.26 13.64
N TYR A 137 23.61 -9.12 13.56
CA TYR A 137 23.33 -10.14 14.56
C TYR A 137 23.78 -11.55 14.15
N ASN A 138 24.31 -11.70 12.93
CA ASN A 138 24.68 -13.00 12.34
C ASN A 138 23.52 -14.01 12.41
N TRP A 139 22.29 -13.55 12.20
CA TRP A 139 21.12 -14.41 12.22
C TRP A 139 21.13 -15.40 11.07
N ASP A 140 20.93 -16.67 11.40
CA ASP A 140 20.77 -17.73 10.41
C ASP A 140 19.37 -17.70 9.75
N SER A 141 19.22 -18.38 8.62
CA SER A 141 17.98 -18.47 7.85
C SER A 141 16.79 -18.94 8.69
N VAL A 142 17.02 -19.82 9.67
CA VAL A 142 16.00 -20.30 10.60
C VAL A 142 15.51 -19.18 11.53
N GLN A 143 16.43 -18.43 12.14
CA GLN A 143 16.11 -17.32 13.03
C GLN A 143 15.40 -16.19 12.29
N LEU A 144 15.83 -15.92 11.06
CA LEU A 144 15.16 -14.97 10.17
C LEU A 144 13.72 -15.41 9.87
N GLY A 145 13.49 -16.71 9.66
CA GLY A 145 12.17 -17.30 9.51
C GLY A 145 11.27 -17.08 10.74
N TYR A 146 11.78 -17.29 11.95
CA TYR A 146 11.02 -17.02 13.18
C TYR A 146 10.68 -15.54 13.34
N TYR A 147 11.64 -14.65 13.08
CA TYR A 147 11.43 -13.21 13.10
C TYR A 147 10.35 -12.77 12.11
N MET A 148 10.39 -13.30 10.88
CA MET A 148 9.39 -13.06 9.84
C MET A 148 7.99 -13.46 10.29
N SER A 149 7.83 -14.70 10.79
CA SER A 149 6.53 -15.19 11.26
C SER A 149 6.00 -14.34 12.40
N LEU A 150 6.84 -13.94 13.36
CA LEU A 150 6.44 -13.05 14.46
C LEU A 150 5.91 -11.70 13.95
N LEU A 151 6.61 -11.08 12.98
CA LEU A 151 6.16 -9.83 12.37
C LEU A 151 4.82 -10.00 11.65
N TRP A 152 4.65 -11.05 10.85
CA TRP A 152 3.41 -11.28 10.12
C TRP A 152 2.24 -11.59 11.05
N ILE A 153 2.45 -12.35 12.13
CA ILE A 153 1.45 -12.61 13.16
C ILE A 153 1.06 -11.29 13.85
N SER A 154 2.04 -10.49 14.26
CA SER A 154 1.80 -9.17 14.88
C SER A 154 0.99 -8.25 13.96
N ARG A 155 1.32 -8.21 12.65
CA ARG A 155 0.53 -7.46 11.65
C ARG A 155 -0.87 -8.01 11.46
N ALA A 156 -1.03 -9.33 11.43
CA ALA A 156 -2.34 -9.98 11.28
C ALA A 156 -3.24 -9.68 12.48
N ILE A 157 -2.73 -9.79 13.71
CA ILE A 157 -3.45 -9.42 14.93
C ILE A 157 -3.85 -7.94 14.88
N ASN A 158 -2.93 -7.07 14.49
CA ASN A 158 -3.24 -5.64 14.41
C ASN A 158 -4.34 -5.33 13.38
N LEU A 159 -4.27 -5.90 12.18
CA LEU A 159 -5.25 -5.63 11.13
C LEU A 159 -6.61 -6.32 11.36
N LEU A 160 -6.61 -7.53 11.94
CA LEU A 160 -7.82 -8.34 12.12
C LEU A 160 -8.56 -8.06 13.43
N ILE A 161 -7.85 -7.61 14.47
CA ILE A 161 -8.42 -7.41 15.81
C ILE A 161 -8.36 -5.93 16.19
N LEU A 162 -7.17 -5.33 16.24
CA LEU A 162 -7.02 -3.95 16.71
C LEU A 162 -7.70 -2.94 15.79
N LEU A 163 -7.50 -3.04 14.47
CA LEU A 163 -8.10 -2.11 13.51
C LEU A 163 -9.63 -2.11 13.56
N PRO A 164 -10.35 -3.26 13.50
CA PRO A 164 -11.81 -3.24 13.63
C PRO A 164 -12.29 -2.78 15.02
N ILE A 165 -11.55 -3.04 16.11
CA ILE A 165 -11.87 -2.49 17.44
C ILE A 165 -11.72 -0.96 17.44
N LEU A 166 -10.61 -0.45 16.91
CA LEU A 166 -10.35 0.99 16.74
C LEU A 166 -11.44 1.65 15.90
N ILE A 167 -11.80 1.05 14.76
CA ILE A 167 -12.87 1.57 13.91
C ILE A 167 -14.21 1.49 14.64
N SER A 168 -14.54 0.38 15.32
CA SER A 168 -15.81 0.23 16.05
C SER A 168 -15.95 1.26 17.18
N TYR A 169 -14.87 1.55 17.89
CA TYR A 169 -14.86 2.46 19.04
C TYR A 169 -14.79 3.94 18.63
N PHE A 170 -13.97 4.27 17.62
CA PHE A 170 -13.66 5.66 17.28
C PHE A 170 -14.31 6.16 15.97
N LYS A 171 -14.82 5.27 15.11
CA LYS A 171 -15.50 5.72 13.87
C LYS A 171 -16.89 6.26 14.23
N PRO A 172 -17.22 7.51 13.84
CA PRO A 172 -18.57 8.04 14.03
C PRO A 172 -19.57 7.21 13.22
N LYS A 173 -20.67 6.79 13.84
CA LYS A 173 -21.73 6.03 13.18
C LYS A 173 -22.46 6.92 12.18
N THR A 174 -22.32 6.63 10.89
CA THR A 174 -23.15 7.25 9.85
C THR A 174 -24.57 6.69 9.93
N PRO A 175 -25.63 7.53 9.91
CA PRO A 175 -27.00 7.02 9.82
C PRO A 175 -27.21 6.24 8.52
N ILE A 176 -27.93 5.11 8.61
CA ILE A 176 -28.12 4.10 7.54
C ILE A 176 -28.97 4.62 6.36
N THR A 177 -29.43 5.87 6.41
CA THR A 177 -30.38 6.47 5.46
C THR A 177 -29.82 6.80 4.07
N GLY A 178 -28.58 6.39 3.73
CA GLY A 178 -28.03 6.47 2.37
C GLY A 178 -27.73 7.88 1.85
N ALA A 179 -28.11 8.94 2.58
CA ALA A 179 -27.71 10.31 2.34
C ALA A 179 -26.51 10.66 3.22
N SER A 180 -25.30 10.60 2.65
CA SER A 180 -24.10 11.11 3.31
C SER A 180 -24.22 12.62 3.48
N THR A 181 -24.42 13.10 4.70
CA THR A 181 -24.45 14.54 4.96
C THR A 181 -23.02 15.11 4.84
N PRO A 182 -22.87 16.38 4.43
CA PRO A 182 -21.62 17.13 4.54
C PRO A 182 -20.81 16.87 5.80
N GLU A 183 -21.50 16.90 6.94
CA GLU A 183 -20.91 16.75 8.26
C GLU A 183 -20.40 15.33 8.52
N SER A 184 -21.13 14.30 8.07
CA SER A 184 -20.69 12.91 8.22
C SER A 184 -19.43 12.63 7.42
N ILE A 185 -19.35 13.17 6.18
CA ILE A 185 -18.15 13.08 5.34
C ILE A 185 -16.96 13.79 6.01
N ALA A 186 -17.20 14.96 6.62
CA ALA A 186 -16.18 15.71 7.37
C ALA A 186 -15.57 14.88 8.50
N LEU A 187 -16.43 14.23 9.28
CA LEU A 187 -16.04 13.44 10.44
C LEU A 187 -15.31 12.16 10.03
N GLU A 188 -15.76 11.48 8.98
CA GLU A 188 -15.05 10.33 8.41
C GLU A 188 -13.66 10.73 7.91
N LEU A 189 -13.56 11.85 7.20
CA LEU A 189 -12.28 12.37 6.71
C LEU A 189 -11.33 12.75 7.86
N GLN A 190 -11.86 13.31 8.96
CA GLN A 190 -11.09 13.59 10.17
C GLN A 190 -10.58 12.34 10.86
N PHE A 191 -11.43 11.34 10.97
CA PHE A 191 -11.09 10.06 11.55
C PHE A 191 -10.00 9.35 10.74
N ASP A 192 -10.21 9.17 9.44
CA ASP A 192 -9.27 8.49 8.54
C ASP A 192 -7.92 9.20 8.49
N ARG A 193 -7.91 10.55 8.48
CA ARG A 193 -6.66 11.32 8.55
C ARG A 193 -5.93 11.13 9.87
N ARG A 194 -6.63 11.14 11.01
CA ARG A 194 -6.01 10.93 12.33
C ARG A 194 -5.45 9.51 12.44
N LEU A 195 -6.19 8.51 11.96
CA LEU A 195 -5.79 7.11 11.93
C LEU A 195 -4.55 6.89 11.06
N ALA A 196 -4.53 7.45 9.83
CA ALA A 196 -3.38 7.38 8.94
C ALA A 196 -2.14 8.05 9.56
N ARG A 197 -2.30 9.23 10.16
CA ARG A 197 -1.20 9.94 10.85
C ARG A 197 -0.67 9.14 12.05
N ALA A 198 -1.56 8.63 12.90
CA ALA A 198 -1.15 7.85 14.06
C ALA A 198 -0.38 6.60 13.63
N SER A 199 -0.88 5.87 12.63
CA SER A 199 -0.24 4.67 12.09
C SER A 199 1.17 4.96 11.56
N LEU A 200 1.34 5.99 10.74
CA LEU A 200 2.65 6.35 10.17
C LEU A 200 3.61 6.91 11.22
N SER A 201 3.11 7.64 12.23
CA SER A 201 3.93 8.12 13.34
C SER A 201 4.45 6.97 14.20
N VAL A 202 3.63 5.94 14.44
CA VAL A 202 4.07 4.74 15.16
C VAL A 202 5.13 3.98 14.36
N ASP A 203 5.02 3.94 13.03
CA ASP A 203 6.06 3.38 12.16
C ASP A 203 7.39 4.13 12.30
N ALA A 204 7.33 5.46 12.17
CA ALA A 204 8.49 6.32 12.29
C ALA A 204 9.14 6.18 13.67
N LEU A 205 8.32 6.10 14.73
CA LEU A 205 8.80 5.85 16.08
C LEU A 205 9.50 4.49 16.19
N GLY A 206 8.93 3.44 15.59
CA GLY A 206 9.56 2.12 15.54
C GLY A 206 10.94 2.15 14.90
N ASP A 207 11.09 2.82 13.76
CA ASP A 207 12.39 2.95 13.09
C ASP A 207 13.37 3.82 13.88
N VAL A 208 12.92 4.90 14.52
CA VAL A 208 13.76 5.72 15.42
C VAL A 208 14.22 4.91 16.64
N LEU A 209 13.34 4.10 17.22
CA LEU A 209 13.70 3.21 18.33
C LEU A 209 14.76 2.18 17.92
N ILE A 210 14.71 1.66 16.69
CA ILE A 210 15.76 0.78 16.15
C ILE A 210 17.11 1.51 16.06
N VAL A 211 17.10 2.76 15.60
CA VAL A 211 18.32 3.58 15.50
C VAL A 211 18.93 3.79 16.89
N MET A 212 18.10 4.17 17.86
CA MET A 212 18.52 4.46 19.24
C MET A 212 18.92 3.21 20.03
N ALA A 213 18.32 2.06 19.73
CA ALA A 213 18.58 0.81 20.46
C ALA A 213 20.05 0.37 20.29
N PRO A 214 20.73 -0.10 21.36
CA PRO A 214 22.08 -0.65 21.24
C PRO A 214 22.14 -1.81 20.24
N ALA A 215 23.20 -1.85 19.43
CA ALA A 215 23.40 -2.92 18.44
C ALA A 215 23.62 -4.30 19.09
N SER A 216 23.87 -4.36 20.40
CA SER A 216 23.98 -5.60 21.17
C SER A 216 22.63 -6.22 21.53
N SER A 217 21.54 -5.44 21.55
CA SER A 217 20.23 -5.92 22.01
C SER A 217 19.36 -6.38 20.84
N GLN A 218 19.30 -7.69 20.62
CA GLN A 218 18.41 -8.32 19.63
C GLN A 218 16.93 -8.11 19.97
N ILE A 219 16.59 -8.16 21.26
CA ILE A 219 15.21 -8.03 21.75
C ILE A 219 14.67 -6.64 21.45
N SER A 220 15.47 -5.59 21.66
CA SER A 220 15.06 -4.21 21.36
C SER A 220 14.77 -4.01 19.87
N PHE A 221 15.57 -4.63 18.99
CA PHE A 221 15.32 -4.62 17.55
C PHE A 221 14.02 -5.34 17.17
N ILE A 222 13.77 -6.53 17.74
CA ILE A 222 12.56 -7.31 17.48
C ILE A 222 11.32 -6.55 17.98
N ALA A 223 11.35 -6.04 19.22
CA ALA A 223 10.24 -5.31 19.82
C ALA A 223 9.90 -4.03 19.05
N ALA A 224 10.91 -3.22 18.68
CA ALA A 224 10.71 -2.02 17.87
C ALA A 224 10.20 -2.37 16.45
N SER A 225 10.63 -3.50 15.89
CA SER A 225 10.11 -4.00 14.62
C SER A 225 8.66 -4.48 14.73
N CYS A 226 8.27 -5.12 15.83
CA CYS A 226 6.86 -5.45 16.10
C CYS A 226 6.00 -4.19 16.27
N LEU A 227 6.55 -3.10 16.81
CA LEU A 227 5.84 -1.81 16.87
C LEU A 227 5.49 -1.27 15.48
N SER A 228 6.35 -1.49 14.47
CA SER A 228 6.07 -1.14 13.07
C SER A 228 4.88 -1.92 12.47
N SER A 229 4.43 -3.00 13.11
CA SER A 229 3.24 -3.74 12.68
C SER A 229 1.94 -2.95 12.87
N PHE A 230 1.94 -2.00 13.82
CA PHE A 230 0.79 -1.12 14.09
C PHE A 230 0.44 -0.25 12.88
N THR A 231 1.42 0.02 12.01
CA THR A 231 1.28 0.76 10.75
C THR A 231 0.39 0.06 9.72
N SER A 232 0.09 -1.23 9.88
CA SER A 232 -0.68 -2.00 8.90
C SER A 232 -2.08 -1.41 8.62
N GLY A 233 -2.65 -0.66 9.58
CA GLY A 233 -3.89 0.10 9.40
C GLY A 233 -3.75 1.40 8.60
N GLY A 234 -2.53 1.89 8.39
CA GLY A 234 -2.25 3.13 7.65
C GLY A 234 -2.56 3.01 6.16
N ASN A 235 -2.22 1.89 5.51
CA ASN A 235 -2.54 1.63 4.10
C ASN A 235 -4.04 1.72 3.78
N PRO A 236 -4.93 0.95 4.44
CA PRO A 236 -6.36 1.05 4.20
C PRO A 236 -6.90 2.43 4.59
N ALA A 237 -6.40 3.05 5.67
CA ALA A 237 -6.81 4.40 6.05
C ALA A 237 -6.45 5.45 4.97
N LEU A 238 -5.27 5.38 4.35
CA LEU A 238 -4.86 6.25 3.26
C LEU A 238 -5.73 6.06 2.02
N HIS A 239 -6.03 4.81 1.66
CA HIS A 239 -6.91 4.48 0.53
C HIS A 239 -8.34 4.99 0.75
N CYS A 240 -8.89 4.77 1.94
CA CYS A 240 -10.20 5.31 2.35
C CYS A 240 -10.20 6.85 2.34
N LEU A 241 -9.19 7.47 2.93
CA LEU A 241 -9.02 8.93 2.95
C LEU A 241 -9.01 9.51 1.53
N GLY A 242 -8.39 8.82 0.56
CA GLY A 242 -8.41 9.23 -0.84
C GLY A 242 -9.81 9.17 -1.45
N ALA A 243 -10.54 8.09 -1.22
CA ALA A 243 -11.91 7.93 -1.72
C ALA A 243 -12.85 8.98 -1.09
N VAL A 244 -12.79 9.17 0.22
CA VAL A 244 -13.63 10.14 0.95
C VAL A 244 -13.26 11.58 0.56
N CYS A 245 -11.98 11.90 0.37
CA CYS A 245 -11.56 13.22 -0.10
C CYS A 245 -12.10 13.52 -1.50
N LEU A 246 -12.13 12.51 -2.36
CA LEU A 246 -12.66 12.64 -3.72
C LEU A 246 -14.19 12.75 -3.73
N GLN A 247 -14.88 12.05 -2.83
CA GLN A 247 -16.32 12.20 -2.59
C GLN A 247 -16.66 13.58 -2.02
N ALA A 248 -15.88 14.11 -1.08
CA ALA A 248 -16.06 15.45 -0.51
C ALA A 248 -15.92 16.57 -1.57
N LEU A 249 -15.13 16.32 -2.63
CA LEU A 249 -15.00 17.22 -3.78
C LEU A 249 -16.12 17.08 -4.82
N GLY A 250 -17.09 16.19 -4.59
CA GLY A 250 -18.22 15.96 -5.51
C GLY A 250 -17.91 15.06 -6.70
N TYR A 251 -16.77 14.36 -6.71
CA TYR A 251 -16.32 13.54 -7.85
C TYR A 251 -16.50 12.03 -7.62
N SER A 252 -17.47 11.59 -6.81
CA SER A 252 -17.63 10.17 -6.41
C SER A 252 -17.59 9.15 -7.57
N SER A 253 -17.99 9.53 -8.77
CA SER A 253 -17.91 8.72 -10.00
C SER A 253 -16.48 8.38 -10.45
N GLU A 254 -15.47 9.15 -10.04
CA GLU A 254 -14.06 8.94 -10.41
C GLU A 254 -13.28 8.03 -9.45
N THR A 255 -13.95 7.42 -8.47
CA THR A 255 -13.32 6.53 -7.48
C THR A 255 -12.52 5.38 -8.15
N GLY A 256 -13.01 4.83 -9.26
CA GLY A 256 -12.28 3.82 -10.02
C GLY A 256 -10.97 4.34 -10.64
N ARG A 257 -10.96 5.59 -11.13
CA ARG A 257 -9.75 6.24 -11.65
C ARG A 257 -8.73 6.47 -10.52
N LEU A 258 -9.20 6.78 -9.31
CA LEU A 258 -8.34 6.99 -8.15
C LEU A 258 -7.59 5.70 -7.79
N PHE A 259 -8.30 4.58 -7.69
CA PHE A 259 -7.65 3.29 -7.41
C PHE A 259 -6.71 2.84 -8.53
N GLY A 260 -7.04 3.16 -9.79
CA GLY A 260 -6.10 3.00 -10.90
C GLY A 260 -4.83 3.85 -10.70
N ALA A 261 -4.96 5.10 -10.28
CA ALA A 261 -3.85 6.00 -10.03
C ALA A 261 -2.97 5.57 -8.86
N VAL A 262 -3.59 5.10 -7.76
CA VAL A 262 -2.88 4.50 -6.63
C VAL A 262 -2.09 3.26 -7.07
N GLY A 263 -2.63 2.45 -7.99
CA GLY A 263 -1.92 1.33 -8.60
C GLY A 263 -0.65 1.76 -9.35
N VAL A 264 -0.75 2.79 -10.18
CA VAL A 264 0.42 3.36 -10.89
C VAL A 264 1.44 3.94 -9.91
N LEU A 265 0.96 4.69 -8.90
CA LEU A 265 1.80 5.26 -7.85
C LEU A 265 2.58 4.17 -7.10
N ASN A 266 1.90 3.06 -6.76
CA ASN A 266 2.50 1.88 -6.15
C ASN A 266 3.58 1.28 -7.04
N ALA A 267 3.31 1.08 -8.34
CA ALA A 267 4.29 0.53 -9.27
C ALA A 267 5.55 1.41 -9.36
N ILE A 268 5.40 2.73 -9.47
CA ILE A 268 6.53 3.66 -9.54
C ILE A 268 7.32 3.64 -8.23
N ALA A 269 6.64 3.75 -7.09
CA ALA A 269 7.29 3.77 -5.78
C ALA A 269 8.06 2.47 -5.52
N HIS A 270 7.46 1.30 -5.75
CA HIS A 270 8.14 0.01 -5.57
C HIS A 270 9.30 -0.22 -6.55
N SER A 271 9.28 0.41 -7.72
CA SER A 271 10.39 0.31 -8.68
C SER A 271 11.60 1.14 -8.24
N ILE A 272 11.38 2.30 -7.63
CA ILE A 272 12.45 3.23 -7.23
C ILE A 272 12.98 2.91 -5.82
N ALA A 273 12.10 2.49 -4.91
CA ALA A 273 12.42 2.35 -3.49
C ALA A 273 13.60 1.40 -3.21
N PRO A 274 13.69 0.18 -3.81
CA PRO A 274 14.84 -0.69 -3.60
C PRO A 274 16.16 -0.03 -4.04
N GLY A 275 16.15 0.76 -5.12
CA GLY A 275 17.34 1.47 -5.59
C GLY A 275 17.85 2.51 -4.59
N ILE A 276 16.96 3.34 -4.03
CA ILE A 276 17.31 4.34 -3.02
C ILE A 276 17.90 3.66 -1.77
N PHE A 277 17.22 2.61 -1.31
CA PHE A 277 17.56 1.90 -0.09
C PHE A 277 18.83 1.05 -0.24
N ALA A 278 19.02 0.38 -1.38
CA ALA A 278 20.24 -0.36 -1.70
C ALA A 278 21.45 0.56 -1.85
N ALA A 279 21.30 1.71 -2.54
CA ALA A 279 22.38 2.69 -2.66
C ALA A 279 22.79 3.28 -1.30
N THR A 280 21.80 3.54 -0.43
CA THR A 280 22.05 4.01 0.94
C THR A 280 22.78 2.93 1.73
N TYR A 281 22.24 1.71 1.77
CA TYR A 281 22.84 0.59 2.50
C TYR A 281 24.26 0.28 2.02
N GLY A 282 24.48 0.18 0.70
CA GLY A 282 25.80 -0.13 0.13
C GLY A 282 26.86 0.90 0.49
N LYS A 283 26.50 2.18 0.65
CA LYS A 283 27.44 3.23 1.07
C LYS A 283 27.66 3.28 2.58
N THR A 284 26.65 2.93 3.39
CA THR A 284 26.69 3.15 4.84
C THR A 284 26.90 1.89 5.66
N VAL A 285 26.82 0.70 5.07
CA VAL A 285 26.87 -0.57 5.80
C VAL A 285 28.15 -0.74 6.63
N SER A 286 29.30 -0.26 6.13
CA SER A 286 30.59 -0.38 6.82
C SER A 286 30.78 0.59 7.98
N ALA A 287 30.17 1.78 7.91
CA ALA A 287 30.34 2.83 8.92
C ALA A 287 29.17 2.89 9.90
N TYR A 288 27.94 2.94 9.40
CA TYR A 288 26.72 3.03 10.19
C TYR A 288 25.54 2.36 9.47
N PRO A 289 25.36 1.04 9.64
CA PRO A 289 24.32 0.28 8.92
C PRO A 289 22.89 0.70 9.30
N LYS A 290 22.71 1.40 10.42
CA LYS A 290 21.43 1.93 10.88
C LYS A 290 20.91 3.13 10.08
N THR A 291 21.71 3.70 9.18
CA THR A 291 21.31 4.88 8.37
C THR A 291 20.04 4.63 7.55
N ILE A 292 19.80 3.39 7.12
CA ILE A 292 18.58 3.00 6.40
C ILE A 292 17.31 3.25 7.22
N PHE A 293 17.37 3.09 8.54
CA PHE A 293 16.23 3.35 9.44
C PHE A 293 16.02 4.84 9.65
N CYS A 294 17.09 5.63 9.69
CA CYS A 294 17.00 7.09 9.70
C CYS A 294 16.33 7.61 8.42
N LEU A 295 16.69 7.05 7.26
CA LEU A 295 16.08 7.40 5.98
C LEU A 295 14.58 7.05 5.97
N ALA A 296 14.23 5.84 6.41
CA ALA A 296 12.83 5.41 6.50
C ALA A 296 12.02 6.32 7.44
N ALA A 297 12.53 6.59 8.64
CA ALA A 297 11.92 7.52 9.59
C ALA A 297 11.74 8.92 8.99
N GLY A 298 12.75 9.44 8.28
CA GLY A 298 12.66 10.74 7.60
C GLY A 298 11.57 10.80 6.54
N LEU A 299 11.43 9.75 5.71
CA LEU A 299 10.36 9.63 4.72
C LEU A 299 8.98 9.56 5.38
N LEU A 300 8.85 8.78 6.46
CA LEU A 300 7.60 8.63 7.20
C LEU A 300 7.19 9.93 7.91
N ILE A 301 8.13 10.60 8.58
CA ILE A 301 7.88 11.92 9.21
C ILE A 301 7.44 12.91 8.13
N SER A 302 8.12 12.94 6.99
CA SER A 302 7.74 13.78 5.85
C SER A 302 6.31 13.47 5.39
N ALA A 303 5.94 12.20 5.24
CA ALA A 303 4.57 11.79 4.91
C ALA A 303 3.54 12.28 5.97
N VAL A 304 3.84 12.13 7.25
CA VAL A 304 2.98 12.63 8.36
C VAL A 304 2.83 14.15 8.28
N THR A 305 3.89 14.90 7.99
CA THR A 305 3.79 16.35 7.81
C THR A 305 2.91 16.73 6.63
N LEU A 306 3.00 16.05 5.49
CA LEU A 306 2.12 16.28 4.34
C LEU A 306 0.65 16.01 4.69
N LEU A 307 0.36 14.90 5.37
CA LEU A 307 -1.00 14.59 5.83
C LEU A 307 -1.53 15.62 6.82
N SER A 308 -0.68 16.21 7.65
CA SER A 308 -1.07 17.28 8.58
C SER A 308 -1.48 18.58 7.88
N ARG A 309 -0.95 18.83 6.67
CA ARG A 309 -1.25 20.03 5.86
C ARG A 309 -2.54 19.92 5.07
N ILE A 310 -3.13 18.73 4.95
CA ILE A 310 -4.43 18.53 4.30
C ILE A 310 -5.48 19.33 5.06
N ARG A 311 -6.00 20.40 4.45
CA ARG A 311 -7.04 21.25 5.04
C ARG A 311 -8.40 20.66 4.67
N MET A 312 -9.15 20.25 5.68
CA MET A 312 -10.43 19.58 5.51
C MET A 312 -11.53 20.57 5.82
N LYS A 313 -12.05 21.23 4.78
CA LYS A 313 -13.35 21.88 4.87
C LYS A 313 -14.34 20.96 4.19
N ALA A 314 -15.20 20.32 4.98
CA ALA A 314 -16.41 19.75 4.44
C ALA A 314 -17.36 20.91 4.12
N ARG A 315 -18.05 20.76 3.00
CA ARG A 315 -19.08 21.69 2.53
C ARG A 315 -20.42 21.00 2.70
#